data_AF-A0A067K942-F1
#
_entry.id   AF-A0A067K942-F1
#
_cell.length_a   1.000
_cell.length_b   1.000
_cell.length_c   1.000
_cell.angle_alpha   90.00
_cell.angle_beta   90.00
_cell.angle_gamma   90.00
#
_symmetry.space_group_name_H-M   'P 1'
#
loop_
_entity.id
_entity.type
_entity.pdbx_description
1 polymer ?
#
loop_
_entity_poly.entity_id
_entity_poly.type
_entity_poly.pdbx_seq_one_letter_code
_entity_poly.pdbx_strand_id
1 'polypeptide(L)'
;MDGSSTTPKAPPISEMFQKFALAFKTKTFEFFNEETAADEPSDVDGFSLLDSAEDFIPDQKVIILKPDQPLNHSSPSPPTPSREPQQLLPQSTINKSMEQTQIRALNIHSAKTLISSIFATVSSFEASYLQLQTAHVPFNEEGIKSADEALVSHLQRLSDFKQFYGDLSRNPDFGADLPFGSCLEAQVQENQSKLRVLGTVSDHLQAEIDRKDNEVTALRKKMGDLQKSNFNLSKRLSG
;
A
#
# COMPACT_ATOMS: atom_id res chain seq x y z
N MET A 1 -28.32 51.27 -8.80
CA MET A 1 -28.48 49.84 -9.15
C MET A 1 -27.20 49.43 -9.84
N ASP A 2 -26.14 49.18 -9.08
CA ASP A 2 -24.83 48.76 -9.63
C ASP A 2 -24.61 47.30 -9.27
N GLY A 3 -24.85 46.42 -10.25
CA GLY A 3 -24.58 44.99 -10.15
C GLY A 3 -23.24 44.68 -10.79
N SER A 4 -22.17 44.66 -10.00
CA SER A 4 -20.87 44.13 -10.42
C SER A 4 -20.92 42.60 -10.35
N SER A 5 -20.90 41.95 -11.52
CA SER A 5 -20.80 40.49 -11.65
C SER A 5 -19.33 40.09 -11.65
N THR A 6 -18.83 39.64 -10.50
CA THR A 6 -17.51 39.02 -10.39
C THR A 6 -17.63 37.55 -10.77
N THR A 7 -17.17 37.20 -11.97
CA THR A 7 -16.97 35.80 -12.35
C THR A 7 -15.69 35.27 -11.69
N PRO A 8 -15.73 34.14 -10.97
CA PRO A 8 -14.54 33.59 -10.32
C PRO A 8 -13.60 33.03 -11.37
N LYS A 9 -12.41 33.62 -11.50
CA LYS A 9 -11.33 33.15 -12.36
C LYS A 9 -10.83 31.80 -11.82
N ALA A 10 -10.92 30.75 -12.63
CA ALA A 10 -10.47 29.41 -12.25
C ALA A 10 -8.99 29.45 -11.81
N PRO A 11 -8.64 28.83 -10.67
CA PRO A 11 -7.27 28.87 -10.16
C PRO A 11 -6.30 28.21 -11.17
N PRO A 12 -5.07 28.73 -11.32
CA PRO A 12 -4.09 28.19 -12.23
C PRO A 12 -3.80 26.72 -11.89
N ILE A 13 -3.57 25.89 -12.91
CA ILE A 13 -3.33 24.44 -12.78
C ILE A 13 -2.24 24.10 -11.75
N SER A 14 -1.21 24.95 -11.61
CA SER A 14 -0.17 24.81 -10.58
C SER A 14 -0.73 24.84 -9.15
N GLU A 15 -1.79 25.62 -8.90
CA GLU A 15 -2.45 25.69 -7.60
C GLU A 15 -3.28 24.43 -7.34
N MET A 16 -3.89 23.85 -8.38
CA MET A 16 -4.58 22.55 -8.28
C MET A 16 -3.60 21.43 -7.97
N PHE A 17 -2.42 21.40 -8.61
CA PHE A 17 -1.38 20.41 -8.30
C PHE A 17 -0.78 20.58 -6.91
N GLN A 18 -0.56 21.81 -6.44
CA GLN A 18 -0.12 22.06 -5.07
C GLN A 18 -1.16 21.64 -4.03
N LYS A 19 -2.44 21.91 -4.28
CA LYS A 19 -3.54 21.45 -3.42
C LYS A 19 -3.64 19.93 -3.40
N PHE A 20 -3.47 19.27 -4.55
CA PHE A 20 -3.44 17.82 -4.63
C PHE A 20 -2.25 17.23 -3.86
N ALA A 21 -1.04 17.75 -4.05
CA ALA A 21 0.15 17.30 -3.33
C ALA A 21 0.03 17.52 -1.82
N LEU A 22 -0.55 18.65 -1.40
CA LEU A 22 -0.83 18.94 0.00
C LEU A 22 -1.87 17.98 0.58
N ALA A 23 -3.01 17.77 -0.10
CA ALA A 23 -4.04 16.83 0.33
C ALA A 23 -3.50 15.39 0.43
N PHE A 24 -2.65 14.97 -0.52
CA PHE A 24 -2.01 13.67 -0.48
C PHE A 24 -1.05 13.53 0.71
N LYS A 25 -0.25 14.58 0.98
CA LYS A 25 0.64 14.61 2.14
C LYS A 25 -0.13 14.55 3.46
N THR A 26 -1.22 15.30 3.59
CA THR A 26 -2.06 15.31 4.80
C THR A 26 -2.81 13.98 4.98
N LYS A 27 -3.33 13.39 3.91
CA LYS A 27 -4.01 12.08 3.97
C LYS A 27 -3.07 10.93 4.32
N THR A 28 -1.80 11.04 3.94
CA THR A 28 -0.76 10.08 4.34
C THR A 28 -0.46 10.21 5.84
N PHE A 29 -0.59 11.41 6.42
CA PHE A 29 -0.42 11.63 7.86
C PHE A 29 -1.63 11.15 8.68
N GLU A 30 -2.86 11.32 8.17
CA GLU A 30 -4.07 10.76 8.80
C GLU A 30 -4.04 9.23 8.87
N PHE A 31 -3.51 8.54 7.85
CA PHE A 31 -3.43 7.08 7.85
C PHE A 31 -2.55 6.49 8.98
N PHE A 32 -1.68 7.28 9.60
CA PHE A 32 -0.89 6.87 10.77
C PHE A 32 -1.50 7.30 12.11
N ASN A 33 -2.51 8.16 12.12
CA ASN A 33 -3.20 8.61 13.33
C ASN A 33 -4.57 7.94 13.54
N GLU A 34 -5.10 7.20 12.57
CA GLU A 34 -6.45 6.62 12.59
C GLU A 34 -6.54 5.20 13.21
N GLU A 35 -5.58 4.80 14.06
CA GLU A 35 -5.74 3.59 14.91
C GLU A 35 -6.08 3.93 16.38
N THR A 36 -6.21 5.20 16.74
CA THR A 36 -6.58 5.60 18.11
C THR A 36 -7.41 6.87 18.13
N ALA A 37 -8.68 6.82 17.70
CA ALA A 37 -9.75 7.67 18.25
C ALA A 37 -11.07 7.43 17.51
N ALA A 38 -11.92 6.57 18.06
CA ALA A 38 -13.36 6.65 17.84
C ALA A 38 -13.99 6.98 19.19
N ASP A 39 -14.32 8.27 19.39
CA ASP A 39 -15.51 8.80 20.09
C ASP A 39 -15.32 10.31 20.39
N GLU A 40 -15.89 11.16 19.51
CA GLU A 40 -16.67 12.42 19.72
C GLU A 40 -16.21 13.51 20.75
N PRO A 41 -16.66 14.79 20.63
CA PRO A 41 -15.77 15.93 20.34
C PRO A 41 -15.73 16.98 21.47
N SER A 42 -14.61 17.70 21.60
CA SER A 42 -14.60 19.05 22.17
C SER A 42 -13.29 19.78 21.93
N ASP A 43 -13.39 20.99 21.36
CA ASP A 43 -12.38 22.05 21.36
C ASP A 43 -11.74 22.24 22.76
N VAL A 44 -10.47 21.84 22.94
CA VAL A 44 -9.58 22.40 23.98
C VAL A 44 -8.13 22.33 23.50
N ASP A 45 -7.42 23.47 23.63
CA ASP A 45 -6.02 23.71 23.33
C ASP A 45 -5.04 22.55 23.67
N GLY A 46 -4.42 22.01 22.63
CA GLY A 46 -3.47 20.89 22.69
C GLY A 46 -2.03 21.30 23.01
N PHE A 47 -1.76 21.93 24.15
CA PHE A 47 -0.39 22.19 24.60
C PHE A 47 -0.07 21.93 26.09
N SER A 48 -1.00 21.35 26.87
CA SER A 48 -0.82 21.21 28.33
C SER A 48 -0.43 19.80 28.84
N LEU A 49 0.02 18.86 27.99
CA LEU A 49 0.32 17.47 28.40
C LEU A 49 1.82 17.11 28.38
N LEU A 50 2.71 18.07 28.64
CA LEU A 50 4.14 17.80 28.84
C LEU A 50 4.63 18.09 30.26
N ASP A 51 3.74 18.11 31.24
CA ASP A 51 4.13 18.20 32.66
C ASP A 51 3.36 17.16 33.49
N SER A 52 3.80 15.92 33.41
CA SER A 52 3.48 14.90 34.41
C SER A 52 4.75 14.12 34.67
N ALA A 53 5.46 14.57 35.70
CA ALA A 53 6.55 13.86 36.31
C ALA A 53 6.05 12.54 36.90
N GLU A 54 6.65 11.44 36.42
CA GLU A 54 7.12 10.32 37.24
C GLU A 54 6.11 9.64 38.20
N ASP A 55 5.16 8.90 37.64
CA ASP A 55 4.48 7.82 38.38
C ASP A 55 5.32 6.54 38.29
N PHE A 56 6.15 6.35 39.31
CA PHE A 56 6.87 5.12 39.60
C PHE A 56 5.85 4.01 39.88
N ILE A 57 5.71 3.01 38.98
CA ILE A 57 4.86 1.85 39.22
C ILE A 57 5.59 0.94 40.23
N PRO A 58 5.16 0.83 41.50
CA PRO A 58 5.71 -0.19 42.37
C PRO A 58 5.16 -1.54 41.92
N ASP A 59 5.98 -2.59 42.00
CA ASP A 59 5.65 -4.02 41.79
C ASP A 59 5.99 -4.65 40.43
N GLN A 60 6.73 -3.98 39.53
CA GLN A 60 7.29 -4.68 38.36
C GLN A 60 8.55 -5.48 38.74
N LYS A 61 8.37 -6.77 39.04
CA LYS A 61 9.48 -7.70 39.27
C LYS A 61 10.15 -8.08 37.94
N VAL A 62 11.24 -7.39 37.60
CA VAL A 62 12.11 -7.74 36.46
C VAL A 62 12.86 -9.03 36.79
N ILE A 63 12.48 -10.15 36.16
CA ILE A 63 13.20 -11.43 36.27
C ILE A 63 14.26 -11.46 35.17
N ILE A 64 15.51 -11.21 35.55
CA ILE A 64 16.66 -11.40 34.67
C ILE A 64 16.94 -12.90 34.59
N LEU A 65 16.49 -13.55 33.51
CA LEU A 65 16.90 -14.92 33.19
C LEU A 65 18.31 -14.87 32.60
N LYS A 66 19.32 -15.18 33.42
CA LYS A 66 20.66 -15.48 32.90
C LYS A 66 20.62 -16.85 32.21
N PRO A 67 21.32 -17.03 31.07
CA PRO A 67 21.49 -18.35 30.46
C PRO A 67 22.42 -19.21 31.32
N ASP A 68 22.00 -20.45 31.59
CA ASP A 68 22.69 -21.40 32.47
C ASP A 68 24.08 -21.82 31.95
N GLN A 69 25.00 -22.05 32.89
CA GLN A 69 26.22 -22.83 32.69
C GLN A 69 26.23 -24.06 33.63
N PRO A 70 26.90 -25.18 33.26
CA PRO A 70 26.58 -26.49 33.81
C PRO A 70 27.47 -26.96 35.00
N LEU A 71 26.84 -27.75 35.88
CA LEU A 71 27.32 -28.86 36.73
C LEU A 71 28.61 -28.72 37.59
N ASN A 72 28.48 -28.78 38.93
CA ASN A 72 28.79 -29.94 39.81
C ASN A 72 29.10 -29.59 41.30
N HIS A 73 28.83 -30.58 42.17
CA HIS A 73 29.41 -30.88 43.51
C HIS A 73 28.55 -30.69 44.81
N SER A 74 27.88 -31.79 45.18
CA SER A 74 27.95 -32.58 46.46
C SER A 74 27.72 -31.99 47.88
N SER A 75 26.64 -32.50 48.52
CA SER A 75 26.45 -32.99 49.93
C SER A 75 26.36 -32.00 51.12
N PRO A 76 25.80 -32.37 52.32
CA PRO A 76 24.63 -33.20 52.68
C PRO A 76 23.67 -32.57 53.77
N SER A 77 22.51 -33.21 54.00
CA SER A 77 21.36 -33.01 54.95
C SER A 77 21.69 -33.06 56.49
N PRO A 78 20.77 -32.93 57.52
CA PRO A 78 19.29 -33.19 57.63
C PRO A 78 18.51 -32.32 58.71
N PRO A 79 17.42 -32.77 59.41
CA PRO A 79 16.07 -33.29 59.05
C PRO A 79 14.91 -32.35 59.55
N THR A 80 13.62 -32.50 59.21
CA THR A 80 12.52 -33.24 59.95
C THR A 80 11.13 -32.94 59.27
N PRO A 81 9.98 -33.59 59.60
CA PRO A 81 9.07 -34.19 58.61
C PRO A 81 7.63 -33.62 58.58
N SER A 82 6.85 -33.93 57.52
CA SER A 82 5.43 -34.37 57.63
C SER A 82 4.74 -34.59 56.25
N ARG A 83 4.63 -35.87 55.91
CA ARG A 83 3.56 -36.67 55.27
C ARG A 83 2.24 -35.99 54.77
N GLU A 84 2.09 -35.92 53.43
CA GLU A 84 0.99 -36.38 52.52
C GLU A 84 -0.52 -36.10 52.78
N PRO A 85 -1.43 -36.14 51.75
CA PRO A 85 -1.31 -36.86 50.46
C PRO A 85 -1.71 -36.12 49.16
N GLN A 86 -1.27 -36.78 48.08
CA GLN A 86 -1.43 -36.54 46.66
C GLN A 86 -2.88 -36.26 46.19
N GLN A 87 -3.05 -35.26 45.33
CA GLN A 87 -4.12 -35.21 44.33
C GLN A 87 -3.51 -35.09 42.93
N LEU A 88 -3.62 -36.17 42.17
CA LEU A 88 -3.43 -36.21 40.72
C LEU A 88 -4.40 -35.22 40.05
N LEU A 89 -3.88 -34.19 39.39
CA LEU A 89 -4.61 -33.40 38.39
C LEU A 89 -3.90 -33.51 37.03
N PRO A 90 -4.61 -33.65 35.89
CA PRO A 90 -3.99 -33.96 34.60
C PRO A 90 -3.25 -32.75 34.01
N GLN A 91 -1.93 -32.85 33.80
CA GLN A 91 -1.10 -31.85 33.10
C GLN A 91 -1.35 -31.80 31.56
N SER A 92 -2.43 -32.40 31.06
CA SER A 92 -2.71 -32.53 29.62
C SER A 92 -3.44 -31.32 29.01
N THR A 93 -3.95 -30.38 29.81
CA THR A 93 -4.89 -29.37 29.29
C THR A 93 -4.22 -28.03 28.92
N ILE A 94 -3.04 -27.73 29.46
CA ILE A 94 -2.37 -26.43 29.23
C ILE A 94 -1.66 -26.39 27.86
N ASN A 95 -1.06 -27.51 27.43
CA ASN A 95 -0.31 -27.56 26.16
C ASN A 95 -1.23 -27.46 24.93
N LYS A 96 -2.44 -28.03 25.02
CA LYS A 96 -3.41 -28.04 23.91
C LYS A 96 -3.97 -26.66 23.59
N SER A 97 -4.13 -25.80 24.61
CA SER A 97 -4.64 -24.43 24.45
C SER A 97 -3.64 -23.51 23.75
N MET A 98 -2.34 -23.66 24.07
CA MET A 98 -1.28 -22.87 23.44
C MET A 98 -1.06 -23.25 21.97
N GLU A 99 -1.03 -24.53 21.63
CA GLU A 99 -0.92 -24.96 20.24
C GLU A 99 -2.12 -24.51 19.40
N GLN A 100 -3.34 -24.64 19.94
CA GLN A 100 -4.55 -24.24 19.21
C GLN A 100 -4.61 -22.72 18.96
N THR A 101 -4.08 -21.91 19.87
CA THR A 101 -3.97 -20.45 19.70
C THR A 101 -2.90 -20.07 18.67
N GLN A 102 -1.75 -20.76 18.67
CA GLN A 102 -0.68 -20.55 17.68
C GLN A 102 -1.10 -20.99 16.28
N ILE A 103 -1.76 -22.15 16.13
CA ILE A 103 -2.29 -22.63 14.85
C ILE A 103 -3.30 -21.62 14.27
N ARG A 104 -4.17 -21.05 15.11
CA ARG A 104 -5.13 -20.03 14.68
C ARG A 104 -4.45 -18.72 14.23
N ALA A 105 -3.43 -18.27 14.95
CA ALA A 105 -2.68 -17.07 14.61
C ALA A 105 -1.89 -17.24 13.30
N LEU A 106 -1.27 -18.41 13.08
CA LEU A 106 -0.58 -18.77 11.83
C LEU A 106 -1.55 -18.84 10.65
N ASN A 107 -2.75 -19.36 10.86
CA ASN A 107 -3.81 -19.38 9.84
C ASN A 107 -4.24 -17.96 9.43
N ILE A 108 -4.39 -17.04 10.39
CA ILE A 108 -4.73 -15.63 10.09
C ILE A 108 -3.58 -14.92 9.36
N HIS A 109 -2.33 -15.14 9.78
CA HIS A 109 -1.16 -14.53 9.15
C HIS A 109 -0.92 -15.04 7.72
N SER A 110 -1.08 -16.34 7.51
CA SER A 110 -0.99 -16.98 6.19
C SER A 110 -2.10 -16.50 5.26
N ALA A 111 -3.34 -16.40 5.74
CA ALA A 111 -4.46 -15.83 5.00
C ALA A 111 -4.20 -14.36 4.63
N LYS A 112 -3.70 -13.54 5.56
CA LYS A 112 -3.33 -12.14 5.29
C LYS A 112 -2.26 -12.03 4.20
N THR A 113 -1.21 -12.84 4.30
CA THR A 113 -0.10 -12.85 3.32
C THR A 113 -0.58 -13.31 1.94
N LEU A 114 -1.46 -14.32 1.89
CA LEU A 114 -2.07 -14.79 0.65
C LEU A 114 -2.92 -13.68 0.00
N ILE A 115 -3.80 -13.03 0.78
CA ILE A 115 -4.64 -11.93 0.29
C ILE A 115 -3.77 -10.79 -0.25
N SER A 116 -2.74 -10.36 0.50
CA SER A 116 -1.82 -9.31 0.03
C SER A 116 -1.09 -9.72 -1.26
N SER A 117 -0.67 -10.98 -1.37
CA SER A 117 0.00 -11.50 -2.57
C SER A 117 -0.92 -11.54 -3.80
N ILE A 118 -2.21 -11.85 -3.59
CA ILE A 118 -3.23 -11.78 -4.64
C ILE A 118 -3.39 -10.34 -5.11
N PHE A 119 -3.59 -9.37 -4.20
CA PHE A 119 -3.72 -7.96 -4.57
C PHE A 119 -2.49 -7.45 -5.34
N ALA A 120 -1.28 -7.77 -4.87
CA ALA A 120 -0.05 -7.43 -5.57
C ALA A 120 0.01 -7.99 -6.99
N THR A 121 -0.44 -9.22 -7.18
CA THR A 121 -0.44 -9.89 -8.48
C THR A 121 -1.52 -9.35 -9.41
N VAL A 122 -2.72 -9.06 -8.89
CA VAL A 122 -3.78 -8.39 -9.65
C VAL A 122 -3.33 -6.99 -10.08
N SER A 123 -2.72 -6.20 -9.20
CA SER A 123 -2.18 -4.89 -9.58
C SER A 123 -1.04 -4.99 -10.60
N SER A 124 -0.19 -6.03 -10.50
CA SER A 124 0.85 -6.27 -11.51
C SER A 124 0.25 -6.66 -12.87
N PHE A 125 -0.83 -7.45 -12.87
CA PHE A 125 -1.62 -7.79 -14.05
C PHE A 125 -2.23 -6.54 -14.69
N GLU A 126 -2.89 -5.68 -13.92
CA GLU A 126 -3.46 -4.42 -14.39
C GLU A 126 -2.41 -3.52 -15.04
N ALA A 127 -1.22 -3.40 -14.42
CA ALA A 127 -0.12 -2.63 -14.98
C ALA A 127 0.37 -3.19 -16.32
N SER A 128 0.55 -4.52 -16.41
CA SER A 128 0.98 -5.19 -17.64
C SER A 128 -0.10 -5.10 -18.74
N TYR A 129 -1.38 -5.12 -18.35
CA TYR A 129 -2.49 -4.97 -19.27
C TYR A 129 -2.54 -3.57 -19.88
N LEU A 130 -2.32 -2.53 -19.05
CA LEU A 130 -2.22 -1.18 -19.56
C LEU A 130 -1.01 -1.01 -20.47
N GLN A 131 0.14 -1.61 -20.13
CA GLN A 131 1.32 -1.60 -21.01
C GLN A 131 1.00 -2.19 -22.38
N LEU A 132 0.31 -3.35 -22.42
CA LEU A 132 -0.16 -3.96 -23.65
C LEU A 132 -1.03 -2.98 -24.46
N GLN A 133 -2.00 -2.31 -23.82
CA GLN A 133 -2.85 -1.32 -24.47
C GLN A 133 -2.04 -0.15 -25.06
N THR A 134 -1.10 0.39 -24.30
CA THR A 134 -0.27 1.51 -24.76
C THR A 134 0.73 1.13 -25.86
N ALA A 135 1.17 -0.13 -25.90
CA ALA A 135 2.09 -0.62 -26.93
C ALA A 135 1.42 -0.79 -28.30
N HIS A 136 0.10 -0.63 -28.41
CA HIS A 136 -0.58 -0.63 -29.70
C HIS A 136 -0.45 0.69 -30.47
N VAL A 137 -0.28 1.83 -29.77
CA VAL A 137 -0.24 3.16 -30.39
C VAL A 137 0.81 4.06 -29.71
N PRO A 138 1.97 4.28 -30.34
CA PRO A 138 2.44 3.67 -31.60
C PRO A 138 2.72 2.16 -31.42
N PHE A 139 2.55 1.39 -32.50
CA PHE A 139 2.76 -0.06 -32.47
C PHE A 139 4.20 -0.41 -32.07
N ASN A 140 4.34 -1.15 -30.97
CA ASN A 140 5.60 -1.64 -30.42
C ASN A 140 5.51 -3.15 -30.21
N GLU A 141 6.08 -3.92 -31.14
CA GLU A 141 6.03 -5.38 -31.12
C GLU A 141 6.69 -6.00 -29.88
N GLU A 142 7.84 -5.49 -29.47
CA GLU A 142 8.55 -5.97 -28.27
C GLU A 142 7.77 -5.63 -27.00
N GLY A 143 7.19 -4.43 -26.93
CA GLY A 143 6.32 -4.04 -25.83
C GLY A 143 5.09 -4.93 -25.71
N ILE A 144 4.46 -5.27 -26.83
CA ILE A 144 3.30 -6.18 -26.88
C ILE A 144 3.70 -7.57 -26.39
N LYS A 145 4.77 -8.17 -26.93
CA LYS A 145 5.20 -9.52 -26.54
C LYS A 145 5.59 -9.59 -25.08
N SER A 146 6.36 -8.62 -24.58
CA SER A 146 6.78 -8.59 -23.18
C SER A 146 5.59 -8.39 -22.23
N ALA A 147 4.63 -7.53 -22.58
CA ALA A 147 3.44 -7.31 -21.77
C ALA A 147 2.51 -8.54 -21.77
N ASP A 148 2.36 -9.22 -22.91
CA ASP A 148 1.59 -10.47 -23.03
C ASP A 148 2.20 -11.60 -22.18
N GLU A 149 3.52 -11.79 -22.27
CA GLU A 149 4.23 -12.77 -21.45
C GLU A 149 4.03 -12.49 -19.94
N ALA A 150 4.15 -11.23 -19.52
CA ALA A 150 3.91 -10.82 -18.14
C ALA A 150 2.45 -11.07 -17.71
N LEU A 151 1.47 -10.79 -18.56
CA LEU A 151 0.05 -11.06 -18.29
C LEU A 151 -0.21 -12.55 -18.06
N VAL A 152 0.30 -13.42 -18.94
CA VAL A 152 0.16 -14.86 -18.81
C VAL A 152 0.82 -15.36 -17.52
N SER A 153 2.01 -14.85 -17.20
CA SER A 153 2.70 -15.17 -15.94
C SER A 153 1.89 -14.76 -14.70
N HIS A 154 1.27 -13.58 -14.70
CA HIS A 154 0.43 -13.13 -13.60
C HIS A 154 -0.87 -13.94 -13.47
N LEU A 155 -1.50 -14.32 -14.59
CA LEU A 155 -2.67 -15.21 -14.57
C LEU A 155 -2.31 -16.61 -14.05
N GLN A 156 -1.15 -17.14 -14.44
CA GLN A 156 -0.63 -18.40 -13.92
C GLN A 156 -0.44 -18.31 -12.40
N ARG A 157 0.19 -17.24 -11.91
CA ARG A 157 0.38 -17.00 -10.47
C ARG A 157 -0.94 -16.90 -9.71
N LEU A 158 -1.98 -16.28 -10.28
CA LEU A 158 -3.33 -16.25 -9.69
C LEU A 158 -3.97 -17.66 -9.64
N SER A 159 -3.73 -18.49 -10.66
CA SER A 159 -4.15 -19.89 -10.65
C SER A 159 -3.45 -20.67 -9.54
N ASP A 160 -2.16 -20.43 -9.32
CA ASP A 160 -1.39 -21.09 -8.25
C ASP A 160 -1.94 -20.70 -6.86
N PHE A 161 -2.28 -19.42 -6.63
CA PHE A 161 -2.93 -19.00 -5.39
C PHE A 161 -4.30 -19.66 -5.18
N LYS A 162 -5.09 -19.82 -6.26
CA LYS A 162 -6.39 -20.49 -6.20
C LYS A 162 -6.24 -21.96 -5.79
N GLN A 163 -5.26 -22.67 -6.37
CA GLN A 163 -4.97 -24.06 -6.01
C GLN A 163 -4.50 -24.15 -4.56
N PHE A 164 -3.53 -23.30 -4.18
CA PHE A 164 -3.02 -23.22 -2.82
C PHE A 164 -4.11 -22.99 -1.77
N TYR A 165 -5.05 -22.08 -2.03
CA TYR A 165 -6.19 -21.84 -1.14
C TYR A 165 -7.10 -23.07 -1.01
N GLY A 166 -7.33 -23.78 -2.11
CA GLY A 166 -8.08 -25.03 -2.12
C GLY A 166 -7.43 -26.12 -1.26
N ASP A 167 -6.11 -26.27 -1.39
CA ASP A 167 -5.33 -27.24 -0.62
C ASP A 167 -5.27 -26.90 0.87
N LEU A 168 -5.08 -25.62 1.21
CA LEU A 168 -5.12 -25.12 2.58
C LEU A 168 -6.49 -25.39 3.25
N SER A 169 -7.57 -25.24 2.49
CA SER A 169 -8.94 -25.52 2.95
C SER A 169 -9.18 -27.03 3.17
N ARG A 170 -8.42 -27.89 2.49
CA ARG A 170 -8.55 -29.35 2.57
C ARG A 170 -7.66 -29.97 3.65
N ASN A 171 -6.50 -29.37 3.93
CA ASN A 171 -5.53 -29.81 4.93
C ASN A 171 -4.97 -28.62 5.75
N PRO A 172 -5.39 -28.43 7.01
CA PRO A 172 -4.93 -27.31 7.84
C PRO A 172 -3.46 -27.39 8.29
N ASP A 173 -2.89 -28.60 8.34
CA ASP A 173 -1.48 -28.84 8.71
C ASP A 173 -0.48 -28.44 7.60
N PHE A 174 -0.97 -28.00 6.44
CA PHE A 174 -0.15 -27.60 5.29
C PHE A 174 0.52 -26.21 5.45
N GLY A 175 0.32 -25.54 6.59
CA GLY A 175 0.50 -24.09 6.75
C GLY A 175 1.81 -23.58 7.35
N ALA A 176 2.91 -24.35 7.32
CA ALA A 176 4.15 -23.92 7.99
C ALA A 176 5.04 -22.98 7.12
N ASP A 177 5.09 -23.18 5.81
CA ASP A 177 5.90 -22.35 4.90
C ASP A 177 5.06 -21.94 3.70
N LEU A 178 4.61 -20.68 3.68
CA LEU A 178 4.08 -20.12 2.43
C LEU A 178 5.26 -19.90 1.49
N PRO A 179 5.20 -20.39 0.24
CA PRO A 179 6.23 -20.10 -0.78
C PRO A 179 6.17 -18.63 -1.26
N PHE A 180 5.46 -17.77 -0.54
CA PHE A 180 5.16 -16.39 -0.92
C PHE A 180 5.91 -15.44 0.00
N GLY A 181 6.37 -14.32 -0.57
CA GLY A 181 7.04 -13.25 0.16
C GLY A 181 6.16 -12.68 1.28
N SER A 182 6.76 -11.81 2.10
CA SER A 182 6.04 -11.23 3.24
C SER A 182 4.83 -10.37 2.81
N CYS A 183 3.85 -10.22 3.71
CA CYS A 183 2.72 -9.31 3.49
C CYS A 183 3.14 -7.88 3.10
N LEU A 184 4.22 -7.37 3.70
CA LEU A 184 4.75 -6.04 3.42
C LEU A 184 5.39 -5.97 2.03
N GLU A 185 6.14 -6.99 1.64
CA GLU A 185 6.72 -7.10 0.30
C GLU A 185 5.64 -7.12 -0.78
N ALA A 186 4.57 -7.88 -0.57
CA ALA A 186 3.42 -7.89 -1.46
C ALA A 186 2.77 -6.49 -1.58
N GLN A 187 2.61 -5.78 -0.46
CA GLN A 187 2.06 -4.42 -0.48
C GLN A 187 2.97 -3.42 -1.21
N VAL A 188 4.28 -3.55 -1.07
CA VAL A 188 5.24 -2.73 -1.83
C VAL A 188 5.12 -3.02 -3.32
N GLN A 189 5.05 -4.29 -3.72
CA GLN A 189 4.87 -4.70 -5.11
C GLN A 189 3.54 -4.18 -5.69
N GLU A 190 2.45 -4.22 -4.92
CA GLU A 190 1.16 -3.65 -5.29
C GLU A 190 1.28 -2.14 -5.57
N ASN A 191 1.88 -1.40 -4.65
CA ASN A 191 2.09 0.03 -4.78
C ASN A 191 2.99 0.39 -5.96
N GLN A 192 4.06 -0.38 -6.20
CA GLN A 192 4.91 -0.20 -7.37
C GLN A 192 4.14 -0.39 -8.68
N SER A 193 3.24 -1.37 -8.72
CA SER A 193 2.41 -1.62 -9.89
C SER A 193 1.41 -0.49 -10.13
N LYS A 194 0.78 0.03 -9.06
CA LYS A 194 -0.08 1.23 -9.13
C LYS A 194 0.69 2.47 -9.61
N LEU A 195 1.91 2.69 -9.10
CA LEU A 195 2.77 3.78 -9.55
C LEU A 195 3.13 3.65 -11.03
N ARG A 196 3.39 2.42 -11.50
CA ARG A 196 3.64 2.15 -12.92
C ARG A 196 2.44 2.55 -13.79
N VAL A 197 1.23 2.16 -13.39
CA VAL A 197 -0.01 2.55 -14.07
C VAL A 197 -0.15 4.07 -14.16
N LEU A 198 -0.01 4.75 -13.03
CA LEU A 198 -0.11 6.21 -12.98
C LEU A 198 0.95 6.89 -13.84
N GLY A 199 2.19 6.40 -13.81
CA GLY A 199 3.27 6.88 -14.67
C GLY A 199 2.93 6.74 -16.14
N THR A 200 2.49 5.56 -16.58
CA THR A 200 2.10 5.30 -17.97
C THR A 200 0.96 6.22 -18.44
N VAL A 201 -0.07 6.43 -17.62
CA VAL A 201 -1.17 7.35 -17.96
C VAL A 201 -0.68 8.80 -18.01
N SER A 202 0.19 9.21 -17.09
CA SER A 202 0.77 10.56 -17.06
C SER A 202 1.59 10.83 -18.31
N ASP A 203 2.46 9.90 -18.71
CA ASP A 203 3.30 10.03 -19.91
C ASP A 203 2.43 10.14 -21.17
N HIS A 204 1.37 9.35 -21.26
CA HIS A 204 0.41 9.42 -22.35
C HIS A 204 -0.30 10.79 -22.42
N LEU A 205 -0.80 11.30 -21.29
CA LEU A 205 -1.46 12.61 -21.24
C LEU A 205 -0.50 13.75 -21.58
N GLN A 206 0.75 13.66 -21.14
CA GLN A 206 1.77 14.65 -21.48
C GLN A 206 2.04 14.68 -23.00
N ALA A 207 2.19 13.51 -23.62
CA ALA A 207 2.37 13.42 -25.07
C ALA A 207 1.17 14.00 -25.85
N GLU A 208 -0.06 13.80 -25.34
CA GLU A 208 -1.27 14.37 -25.93
C GLU A 208 -1.32 15.89 -25.81
N ILE A 209 -0.91 16.45 -24.67
CA ILE A 209 -0.79 17.90 -24.46
C ILE A 209 0.21 18.48 -25.46
N ASP A 210 1.40 17.90 -25.57
CA ASP A 210 2.46 18.38 -26.45
C ASP A 210 2.02 18.31 -27.93
N ARG A 211 1.33 17.23 -28.31
CA ARG A 211 0.75 17.09 -29.65
C ARG A 211 -0.26 18.21 -29.93
N LYS A 212 -1.14 18.50 -28.98
CA LYS A 212 -2.17 19.55 -29.13
C LYS A 212 -1.57 20.95 -29.15
N ASP A 213 -0.53 21.22 -28.37
CA ASP A 213 0.14 22.51 -28.39
C ASP A 213 0.86 22.77 -29.72
N ASN A 214 1.47 21.74 -30.30
CA ASN A 214 2.03 21.78 -31.65
C ASN A 214 0.95 22.07 -32.71
N GLU A 215 -0.21 21.41 -32.62
CA GLU A 215 -1.35 21.64 -33.51
C GLU A 215 -1.87 23.08 -33.41
N VAL A 216 -2.04 23.61 -32.19
CA VAL A 216 -2.46 25.00 -31.94
C VAL A 216 -1.46 25.98 -32.53
N THR A 217 -0.16 25.75 -32.33
CA THR A 217 0.91 26.59 -32.88
C THR A 217 0.88 26.61 -34.41
N ALA A 218 0.71 25.44 -35.04
CA ALA A 218 0.58 25.32 -36.49
C ALA A 218 -0.66 26.04 -37.04
N LEU A 219 -1.81 25.91 -36.36
CA LEU A 219 -3.05 26.60 -36.75
C LEU A 219 -2.94 28.12 -36.59
N ARG A 220 -2.32 28.62 -35.52
CA ARG A 220 -2.06 30.05 -35.32
C ARG A 220 -1.18 30.63 -36.41
N LYS A 221 -0.12 29.90 -36.79
CA LYS A 221 0.75 30.30 -37.91
C LYS A 221 -0.04 30.39 -39.22
N LYS A 222 -0.83 29.34 -39.53
CA LYS A 222 -1.67 29.31 -40.74
C LYS A 222 -2.69 30.46 -40.76
N MET A 223 -3.29 30.78 -39.63
CA MET A 223 -4.20 31.92 -39.49
C MET A 223 -3.48 33.25 -39.77
N GLY A 224 -2.28 33.46 -39.21
CA GLY A 224 -1.48 34.64 -39.47
C GLY A 224 -1.08 34.79 -40.94
N ASP A 225 -0.68 33.70 -41.59
CA ASP A 225 -0.35 33.68 -43.02
C ASP A 225 -1.55 34.03 -43.90
N LEU A 226 -2.73 33.47 -43.59
CA LEU A 226 -3.98 33.79 -44.28
C LEU A 226 -4.40 35.25 -44.08
N GLN A 227 -4.30 35.77 -42.87
CA GLN A 227 -4.59 37.18 -42.58
C GLN A 227 -3.67 38.11 -43.37
N LYS A 228 -2.37 37.81 -43.44
CA LYS A 228 -1.39 38.57 -44.23
C LYS A 228 -1.71 38.51 -45.73
N SER A 229 -2.05 37.32 -46.24
CA SER A 229 -2.46 37.16 -47.64
C SER A 229 -3.73 37.96 -47.96
N ASN A 230 -4.74 37.90 -47.09
CA ASN A 230 -6.00 38.61 -47.25
C ASN A 230 -5.79 40.14 -47.23
N PHE A 231 -4.98 40.64 -46.30
CA PHE A 231 -4.60 42.05 -46.24
C PHE A 231 -3.92 42.53 -47.54
N ASN A 232 -2.99 41.73 -48.09
CA ASN A 232 -2.32 42.05 -49.35
C ASN A 232 -3.30 42.05 -50.54
N LEU A 233 -4.23 41.09 -50.61
CA LEU A 233 -5.25 41.04 -51.64
C LEU A 233 -6.21 42.24 -51.54
N SER A 234 -6.66 42.58 -50.34
CA SER A 234 -7.53 43.74 -50.09
C SER A 234 -6.88 45.04 -50.57
N LYS A 235 -5.59 45.26 -50.25
CA LYS A 235 -4.83 46.41 -50.77
C LYS A 235 -4.76 46.48 -52.30
N ARG A 236 -4.65 45.33 -52.97
CA ARG A 236 -4.60 45.24 -54.44
C ARG A 236 -5.97 45.47 -55.09
N LEU A 237 -7.07 45.27 -54.36
CA LEU A 237 -8.42 45.47 -54.84
C LEU A 237 -8.93 46.89 -54.58
N SER A 238 -8.35 47.60 -53.62
CA SER A 238 -8.75 48.96 -53.24
C SER A 238 -7.94 50.08 -53.92
N GLY A 239 -6.94 49.75 -54.73
CA GLY A 239 -6.10 50.70 -55.48
C GLY A 239 -6.14 50.38 -56.96
#